data_AF-A0A7Y5J6G5-F1
#
_entry.id   AF-A0A7Y5J6G5-F1
#
_cell.length_a   1.000
_cell.length_b   1.000
_cell.length_c   1.000
_cell.angle_alpha   90.00
_cell.angle_beta   90.00
_cell.angle_gamma   90.00
#
_symmetry.space_group_name_H-M   'P 1'
#
loop_
_entity.id
_entity.type
_entity.pdbx_description
1 polymer ?
#
loop_
_entity_poly.entity_id
_entity_poly.type
_entity_poly.pdbx_seq_one_letter_code
_entity_poly.pdbx_strand_id
1 'polypeptide(L)' 'MKKILTLCFSTLCAGAFSQPIIEWQRALGGNAYDYGYCIQPTSDGGYITAGTTSSANNGDVGSSQGGSDC' A
#
# COMPACT_ATOMS: atom_id res chain seq x y z
N MET A 1 21.21 45.48 -30.95
CA MET A 1 20.80 45.69 -29.54
C MET A 1 20.06 44.45 -29.04
N LYS A 2 20.79 43.67 -28.22
CA LYS A 2 20.37 42.77 -27.13
C LYS A 2 19.11 41.86 -27.27
N LYS A 3 19.40 40.59 -27.57
CA LYS A 3 19.00 39.36 -26.83
C LYS A 3 17.50 39.01 -26.75
N ILE A 4 16.96 38.35 -27.79
CA ILE A 4 15.81 37.44 -27.66
C ILE A 4 16.35 35.99 -27.75
N LEU A 5 16.70 35.53 -26.55
CA LEU A 5 16.83 34.17 -26.04
C LEU A 5 16.65 32.98 -27.02
N THR A 6 17.77 32.43 -27.47
CA THR A 6 17.94 31.02 -27.88
C THR A 6 17.72 30.10 -26.67
N LEU A 7 17.11 28.89 -26.82
CA LEU A 7 17.74 27.57 -26.57
C LEU A 7 16.72 26.41 -26.33
N CYS A 8 16.81 25.38 -27.20
CA CYS A 8 16.76 23.93 -26.97
C CYS A 8 15.95 23.29 -25.83
N PHE A 9 15.08 22.31 -26.16
CA PHE A 9 15.06 20.90 -25.68
C PHE A 9 13.69 20.30 -26.06
N SER A 10 13.51 19.54 -27.13
CA SER A 10 13.80 18.10 -27.20
C SER A 10 13.65 17.33 -25.88
N THR A 11 12.57 17.53 -25.12
CA THR A 11 12.18 16.51 -24.13
C THR A 11 11.41 15.41 -24.83
N LEU A 12 12.19 14.50 -25.44
CA LEU A 12 11.81 13.11 -25.65
C LEU A 12 11.18 12.63 -24.33
N CYS A 13 9.87 12.44 -24.30
CA CYS A 13 9.18 11.89 -23.14
C CYS A 13 9.58 10.42 -23.06
N ALA A 14 10.72 10.14 -22.41
CA ALA A 14 11.03 8.81 -21.94
C ALA A 14 9.96 8.48 -20.91
N GLY A 15 9.03 7.60 -21.28
CA GLY A 15 8.07 7.02 -20.35
C GLY A 15 8.80 6.18 -19.32
N ALA A 16 9.37 6.84 -18.31
CA ALA A 16 9.81 6.19 -17.11
C ALA A 16 8.54 5.81 -16.35
N PHE A 17 8.18 4.54 -16.40
CA PHE A 17 7.16 4.00 -15.52
C PHE A 17 7.70 4.08 -14.08
N SER A 18 7.42 5.18 -13.39
CA SER A 18 7.62 5.23 -11.95
C SER A 18 6.67 4.22 -11.34
N GLN A 19 7.21 3.28 -10.56
CA GLN A 19 6.34 2.49 -9.69
C GLN A 19 5.64 3.45 -8.71
N PRO A 20 4.40 3.15 -8.30
CA PRO A 20 3.73 3.93 -7.27
C PRO A 20 4.61 4.02 -6.03
N ILE A 21 4.79 5.22 -5.50
CA ILE A 21 5.43 5.39 -4.20
C ILE A 21 4.49 4.88 -3.11
N ILE A 22 5.02 4.13 -2.14
CA ILE A 22 4.23 3.66 -1.01
C ILE A 22 3.99 4.86 -0.10
N GLU A 23 2.77 5.39 -0.12
CA GLU A 23 2.36 6.53 0.72
C GLU A 23 2.22 6.13 2.19
N TRP A 24 1.82 4.88 2.46
CA TRP A 24 1.63 4.37 3.81
C TRP A 24 1.77 2.85 3.90
N GLN A 25 2.35 2.38 4.99
CA GLN A 25 2.43 0.97 5.35
C GLN A 25 2.33 0.79 6.86
N ARG A 26 1.66 -0.29 7.29
CA ARG A 26 1.63 -0.76 8.68
C ARG A 26 1.58 -2.28 8.68
N ALA A 27 2.31 -2.89 9.61
CA ALA A 27 2.18 -4.32 9.86
C ALA A 27 0.95 -4.56 10.75
N LEU A 28 0.01 -5.37 10.28
CA LEU A 28 -1.16 -5.80 11.04
C LEU A 28 -0.97 -7.28 11.36
N GLY A 29 -0.82 -7.62 12.63
CA GLY A 29 -0.49 -8.99 13.07
C GLY A 29 0.79 -9.02 13.93
N GLY A 30 1.17 -10.21 14.36
CA GLY A 30 2.33 -10.46 15.23
C GLY A 30 3.30 -11.45 14.61
N ASN A 31 4.23 -12.01 15.39
CA ASN A 31 5.30 -12.91 14.88
C ASN A 31 4.83 -14.32 14.48
N ALA A 32 3.55 -14.52 14.24
CA ALA A 32 2.97 -15.82 13.90
C ALA A 32 2.36 -15.80 12.49
N TYR A 33 1.56 -16.80 12.15
CA TYR A 33 1.01 -16.94 10.79
C TYR A 33 -0.21 -16.04 10.58
N ASP A 34 -0.21 -15.33 9.46
CA ASP A 34 -1.34 -14.56 8.95
C ASP A 34 -1.72 -15.10 7.56
N TYR A 35 -3.02 -15.33 7.35
CA TYR A 35 -3.58 -15.81 6.10
C TYR A 35 -4.60 -14.82 5.56
N GLY A 36 -4.34 -14.22 4.40
CA GLY A 36 -5.30 -13.39 3.67
C GLY A 36 -6.15 -14.23 2.71
N TYR A 37 -7.47 -14.08 2.75
CA TYR A 37 -8.39 -14.85 1.92
C TYR A 37 -9.03 -14.04 0.81
N CYS A 38 -9.41 -12.80 1.09
CA CYS A 38 -10.05 -11.95 0.10
C CYS A 38 -9.76 -10.46 0.31
N ILE A 39 -9.88 -9.73 -0.80
CA ILE A 39 -9.85 -8.27 -0.86
C ILE A 39 -11.03 -7.85 -1.73
N GLN A 40 -11.86 -6.96 -1.21
CA GLN A 40 -13.07 -6.47 -1.88
C GLN A 40 -13.05 -4.94 -1.95
N PRO A 41 -13.11 -4.32 -3.14
CA PRO A 41 -13.30 -2.88 -3.27
C PRO A 41 -14.64 -2.44 -2.69
N THR A 42 -14.66 -1.28 -2.05
CA THR A 42 -15.87 -0.64 -1.51
C THR A 42 -16.34 0.51 -2.41
N SER A 43 -17.61 0.88 -2.32
CA SER A 43 -18.23 1.91 -3.18
C SER A 43 -17.68 3.32 -2.93
N ASP A 44 -17.06 3.55 -1.79
CA ASP A 44 -16.37 4.80 -1.42
C ASP A 44 -14.91 4.85 -1.93
N GLY A 45 -14.47 3.85 -2.71
CA GLY A 45 -13.11 3.79 -3.25
C GLY A 45 -12.07 3.17 -2.30
N GLY A 46 -12.51 2.67 -1.14
CA GLY A 46 -11.69 1.88 -0.23
C GLY A 46 -11.62 0.39 -0.59
N TYR A 47 -11.03 -0.39 0.32
CA TYR A 47 -10.93 -1.84 0.23
C TYR A 47 -11.18 -2.48 1.59
N ILE A 48 -11.90 -3.59 1.60
CA ILE A 48 -12.06 -4.49 2.76
C ILE A 48 -11.18 -5.72 2.51
N THR A 49 -10.45 -6.16 3.53
CA THR A 49 -9.69 -7.40 3.50
C THR A 49 -10.21 -8.35 4.58
N ALA A 50 -10.21 -9.66 4.29
CA ALA A 50 -10.53 -10.67 5.27
C ALA A 50 -9.44 -11.74 5.32
N GLY A 51 -9.16 -12.23 6.51
CA GLY A 51 -8.08 -13.16 6.79
C GLY A 51 -8.09 -13.62 8.24
N THR A 52 -7.25 -14.60 8.56
CA THR A 52 -7.02 -15.05 9.94
C THR A 52 -5.62 -14.67 10.38
N THR A 53 -5.47 -14.33 11.65
CA THR A 53 -4.18 -14.12 12.31
C THR A 53 -4.06 -15.08 13.47
N SER A 54 -2.91 -15.73 13.60
CA SER A 54 -2.57 -16.58 14.74
C SER A 54 -1.55 -15.89 15.66
N SER A 55 -1.63 -14.56 15.81
CA SER A 55 -0.60 -13.79 16.51
C SER A 55 -0.63 -13.95 18.03
N ALA A 56 0.55 -14.16 18.62
CA ALA A 56 0.76 -14.09 20.06
C ALA A 56 1.04 -12.63 20.48
N ASN A 57 0.00 -11.81 20.65
CA ASN A 57 -0.01 -10.47 21.31
C ASN A 57 1.30 -9.63 21.25
N ASN A 58 2.00 -9.61 20.12
CA ASN A 58 3.29 -8.92 19.95
C ASN A 58 3.33 -8.05 18.68
N GLY A 59 2.16 -7.83 18.08
CA GLY A 59 1.94 -6.90 16.99
C GLY A 59 1.39 -5.54 17.44
N ASP A 60 1.24 -4.61 16.49
CA ASP A 60 0.59 -3.30 16.71
C ASP A 60 -0.90 -3.44 17.15
N VAL A 61 -1.47 -4.65 17.01
CA VAL A 61 -2.79 -4.99 17.54
C VAL A 61 -2.59 -5.66 18.91
N GLY A 62 -2.90 -4.92 19.98
CA GLY A 62 -2.59 -5.30 21.36
C GLY A 62 -3.32 -6.54 21.92
N SER A 63 -4.28 -7.10 21.18
CA SER A 63 -4.95 -8.36 21.52
C SER A 63 -5.63 -8.94 20.28
N SER A 64 -5.52 -10.25 20.03
CA SER A 64 -6.36 -10.95 19.04
C SER A 64 -7.85 -10.75 19.40
N GLN A 65 -8.61 -10.03 18.57
CA GLN A 65 -10.03 -9.74 18.85
C GLN A 65 -11.01 -10.81 18.32
N GLY A 66 -10.51 -12.00 17.94
CA GLY A 66 -11.35 -13.11 17.46
C GLY A 66 -10.76 -14.48 17.76
N GLY A 67 -11.63 -15.46 18.00
CA GLY A 67 -11.31 -16.89 17.92
C GLY A 67 -11.38 -17.36 16.48
N SER A 68 -10.99 -18.62 16.21
CA SER A 68 -11.30 -19.27 14.94
C SER A 68 -12.81 -19.43 14.81
N ASP A 69 -13.48 -18.40 14.30
CA ASP A 69 -14.90 -18.42 14.01
C ASP A 69 -15.07 -18.97 12.59
N CYS A 70 -15.58 -20.19 12.52
CA CYS A 70 -16.09 -20.79 11.28
C CYS A 70 -17.54 -20.38 11.03
#